data_AF-B6W7F8-F1
#
_entry.id   AF-B6W7F8-F1
#
_cell.length_a   1.000
_cell.length_b   1.000
_cell.length_c   1.000
_cell.angle_alpha   90.00
_cell.angle_beta   90.00
_cell.angle_gamma   90.00
#
_symmetry.space_group_name_H-M   'P 1'
#
loop_
_entity.id
_entity.type
_entity.pdbx_description
1 polymer ?
#
loop_
_entity_poly.entity_id
_entity_poly.type
_entity_poly.pdbx_seq_one_letter_code
_entity_poly.pdbx_strand_id
1 'polypeptide(L)'
;MIRWQKNAVDLDDLVGINVDMDTMSRFAQKSIKNNETMWFACDVDINEDRESGVLDENLFNFDQTFVNFPKMTKEERINSRYSTACHAMNLTGFDKKGKEVKFWKIENSWGEDDGKDGYFSMTDEWFRENTFELIIDKKFLTKKVMEAFDKEKIYYDEFDPMYKMLRNVR
;
A
#
# COMPACT_ATOMS: atom_id res chain seq x y z
N MET A 1 2.44 -10.21 12.54
CA MET A 1 1.95 -9.27 13.58
C MET A 1 3.12 -8.70 14.34
N ILE A 2 2.93 -7.57 15.02
CA ILE A 2 3.95 -6.95 15.84
C ILE A 2 3.49 -6.98 17.30
N ARG A 3 4.30 -7.57 18.19
CA ARG A 3 4.01 -7.52 19.63
C ARG A 3 4.16 -6.09 20.14
N TRP A 4 3.24 -5.66 21.00
CA TRP A 4 3.33 -4.37 21.70
C TRP A 4 3.21 -3.13 20.81
N GLN A 5 2.80 -3.28 19.55
CA GLN A 5 2.44 -2.14 18.70
C GLN A 5 1.01 -1.69 19.03
N LYS A 6 0.88 -0.97 20.13
CA LYS A 6 -0.38 -0.39 20.60
C LYS A 6 -0.14 0.97 21.22
N ASN A 7 -1.07 1.88 20.99
CA ASN A 7 -1.07 3.22 21.58
C ASN A 7 -1.80 3.27 22.94
N ALA A 8 -2.52 2.21 23.31
CA ALA A 8 -3.12 2.03 24.63
C ALA A 8 -2.88 0.60 25.14
N VAL A 9 -2.60 0.47 26.45
CA VAL A 9 -2.17 -0.80 27.07
C VAL A 9 -3.21 -1.91 26.94
N ASP A 10 -4.49 -1.55 26.98
CA ASP A 10 -5.60 -2.51 27.01
C ASP A 10 -6.10 -2.94 25.62
N LEU A 11 -5.49 -2.43 24.54
CA LEU A 11 -5.85 -2.83 23.18
C LEU A 11 -5.20 -4.17 22.79
N ASP A 12 -5.93 -4.91 21.96
CA ASP A 12 -5.40 -6.05 21.24
C ASP A 12 -4.27 -5.65 20.29
N ASP A 13 -3.34 -6.56 20.03
CA ASP A 13 -2.29 -6.36 19.03
C ASP A 13 -2.90 -6.20 17.63
N LEU A 14 -2.26 -5.39 16.80
CA LEU A 14 -2.61 -5.25 15.39
C LEU A 14 -2.45 -6.59 14.65
N VAL A 15 -3.56 -7.04 14.04
CA VAL A 15 -3.62 -8.28 13.25
C VAL A 15 -3.72 -7.95 11.76
N GLY A 16 -2.69 -8.31 11.00
CA GLY A 16 -2.70 -8.26 9.53
C GLY A 16 -2.82 -9.65 8.92
N ILE A 17 -3.49 -9.77 7.78
CA ILE A 17 -3.50 -10.98 6.96
C ILE A 17 -2.73 -10.70 5.68
N ASN A 18 -1.67 -11.47 5.45
CA ASN A 18 -0.90 -11.37 4.22
C ASN A 18 -1.65 -12.04 3.05
N VAL A 19 -1.76 -11.35 1.93
CA VAL A 19 -2.40 -11.81 0.69
C VAL A 19 -1.57 -11.37 -0.51
N ASP A 20 -1.74 -12.05 -1.65
CA ASP A 20 -1.15 -11.62 -2.91
C ASP A 20 -1.77 -10.30 -3.42
N MET A 21 -1.02 -9.57 -4.25
CA MET A 21 -1.46 -8.26 -4.77
C MET A 21 -2.73 -8.34 -5.64
N ASP A 22 -3.01 -9.48 -6.29
CA ASP A 22 -4.26 -9.62 -7.04
C ASP A 22 -5.45 -9.74 -6.10
N THR A 23 -5.31 -10.46 -4.99
CA THR A 23 -6.32 -10.52 -3.93
C THR A 23 -6.53 -9.15 -3.30
N MET A 24 -5.44 -8.43 -2.99
CA MET A 24 -5.49 -7.07 -2.46
C MET A 24 -6.23 -6.12 -3.42
N SER A 25 -5.86 -6.09 -4.71
CA SER A 25 -6.51 -5.28 -5.74
C SER A 25 -7.99 -5.61 -5.89
N ARG A 26 -8.36 -6.90 -5.89
CA ARG A 26 -9.79 -7.32 -5.97
C ARG A 26 -10.61 -6.83 -4.79
N PHE A 27 -10.04 -6.89 -3.59
CA PHE A 27 -10.69 -6.40 -2.37
C PHE A 27 -10.87 -4.88 -2.39
N ALA A 28 -9.85 -4.13 -2.79
CA ALA A 28 -9.94 -2.69 -2.96
C ALA A 28 -11.03 -2.30 -3.97
N GLN A 29 -11.04 -2.92 -5.16
CA GLN A 29 -12.08 -2.71 -6.15
C GLN A 29 -13.48 -3.02 -5.62
N LYS A 30 -13.64 -4.07 -4.80
CA LYS A 30 -14.93 -4.47 -4.25
C LYS A 30 -15.43 -3.42 -3.25
N SER A 31 -14.56 -2.93 -2.36
CA SER A 31 -14.91 -1.88 -1.39
C SER A 31 -15.31 -0.57 -2.09
N ILE A 32 -14.50 -0.10 -3.04
CA ILE A 32 -14.79 1.14 -3.78
C ILE A 32 -16.11 1.04 -4.57
N LYS A 33 -16.40 -0.11 -5.20
CA LYS A 33 -17.70 -0.34 -5.88
C LYS A 33 -18.90 -0.32 -4.94
N ASN A 34 -18.69 -0.48 -3.63
CA ASN A 34 -19.73 -0.38 -2.61
C ASN A 34 -19.68 0.97 -1.87
N ASN A 35 -19.04 1.99 -2.45
CA ASN A 35 -18.91 3.34 -1.90
C ASN A 35 -18.16 3.40 -0.57
N GLU A 36 -17.23 2.47 -0.35
CA GLU A 36 -16.37 2.44 0.83
C GLU A 36 -14.92 2.69 0.38
N THR A 37 -14.45 3.91 0.63
CA THR A 37 -13.03 4.27 0.51
C THR A 37 -12.24 3.58 1.60
N MET A 38 -10.92 3.49 1.44
CA MET A 38 -10.09 2.79 2.42
C MET A 38 -8.77 3.48 2.65
N TRP A 39 -8.33 3.39 3.90
CA TRP A 39 -6.95 3.69 4.27
C TRP A 39 -6.01 2.67 3.61
N PHE A 40 -4.87 3.16 3.13
CA PHE A 40 -3.75 2.34 2.71
C PHE A 40 -2.42 2.95 3.12
N ALA A 41 -1.39 2.10 3.24
CA ALA A 41 -0.02 2.53 3.46
C ALA A 41 0.90 2.09 2.33
N CYS A 42 1.79 2.99 1.93
CA CYS A 42 2.71 2.81 0.83
C CYS A 42 4.06 3.48 1.08
N ASP A 43 5.01 3.21 0.21
CA ASP A 43 6.24 4.00 0.07
C ASP A 43 5.97 5.11 -0.95
N VAL A 44 5.54 6.28 -0.47
CA VAL A 44 5.16 7.40 -1.36
C VAL A 44 6.37 8.12 -1.94
N ASP A 45 7.56 7.90 -1.37
CA ASP A 45 8.82 8.56 -1.76
C ASP A 45 9.49 7.88 -2.99
N ILE A 46 8.81 6.92 -3.61
CA ILE A 46 9.28 6.19 -4.79
C ILE A 46 8.47 6.62 -6.01
N ASN A 47 9.17 7.12 -7.03
CA ASN A 47 8.63 7.40 -8.38
C ASN A 47 7.33 8.24 -8.37
N GLU A 48 7.42 9.36 -7.69
CA GLU A 48 6.36 10.31 -7.41
C GLU A 48 6.67 11.69 -7.98
N ASP A 49 5.63 12.38 -8.43
CA ASP A 49 5.65 13.82 -8.63
C ASP A 49 4.51 14.43 -7.83
N ARG A 50 4.91 15.10 -6.75
CA ARG A 50 4.00 15.72 -5.79
C ARG A 50 3.23 16.91 -6.38
N GLU A 51 3.85 17.66 -7.29
CA GLU A 51 3.20 18.83 -7.90
C GLU A 51 2.06 18.39 -8.83
N SER A 52 2.32 17.42 -9.71
CA SER A 52 1.27 16.89 -10.59
C SER A 52 0.34 15.87 -9.94
N GLY A 53 0.76 15.29 -8.80
CA GLY A 53 0.00 14.26 -8.09
C GLY A 53 0.06 12.89 -8.77
N VAL A 54 1.14 12.60 -9.50
CA VAL A 54 1.32 11.37 -10.28
C VAL A 54 2.27 10.42 -9.55
N LEU A 55 1.84 9.17 -9.42
CA LEU A 55 2.63 8.08 -8.87
C LEU A 55 2.73 6.96 -9.93
N ASP A 56 3.89 6.82 -10.56
CA ASP A 56 4.07 5.89 -11.68
C ASP A 56 5.49 5.32 -11.69
N GLU A 57 5.62 3.99 -11.73
CA GLU A 57 6.90 3.29 -11.85
C GLU A 57 7.74 3.74 -13.06
N ASN A 58 7.10 4.33 -14.07
CA ASN A 58 7.74 4.84 -15.29
C ASN A 58 7.71 6.38 -15.38
N LEU A 59 7.54 7.07 -14.24
CA LEU A 59 7.47 8.53 -14.20
C LEU A 59 8.78 9.20 -14.68
N PHE A 60 9.92 8.59 -14.36
CA PHE A 60 11.24 9.10 -14.69
C PHE A 60 12.00 8.16 -15.63
N ASN A 61 12.64 8.73 -16.65
CA ASN A 61 13.48 7.98 -17.58
C ASN A 61 14.93 7.85 -17.07
N PHE A 62 15.13 7.25 -15.89
CA PHE A 62 16.46 7.11 -15.29
C PHE A 62 17.45 6.36 -16.19
N ASP A 63 16.99 5.35 -16.92
CA ASP A 63 17.82 4.56 -17.85
C ASP A 63 18.43 5.36 -19.00
N GLN A 64 17.86 6.54 -19.33
CA GLN A 64 18.42 7.42 -20.36
C GLN A 64 19.48 8.38 -19.79
N THR A 65 19.60 8.46 -18.47
CA THR A 65 20.41 9.47 -17.78
C THR A 65 21.53 8.86 -16.92
N PHE A 66 21.30 7.69 -16.33
CA PHE A 66 22.23 6.98 -15.46
C PHE A 66 22.62 5.61 -16.02
N VAL A 67 23.60 4.98 -15.38
CA VAL A 67 23.94 3.58 -15.67
C VAL A 67 22.81 2.70 -15.16
N ASN A 68 22.31 1.80 -16.02
CA ASN A 68 21.24 0.88 -15.67
C ASN A 68 21.69 -0.09 -14.58
N PHE A 69 20.92 -0.15 -13.51
CA PHE A 69 21.03 -1.19 -12.49
C PHE A 69 19.85 -2.17 -12.62
N PRO A 70 20.03 -3.45 -12.26
CA PRO A 70 18.91 -4.38 -12.18
C PRO A 70 17.82 -3.85 -11.23
N LYS A 71 16.55 -3.91 -11.66
CA LYS A 71 15.41 -3.58 -10.81
C LYS A 71 15.31 -4.59 -9.66
N MET A 72 15.28 -4.10 -8.42
CA MET A 72 15.02 -4.93 -7.25
C MET A 72 13.55 -5.31 -7.19
N THR A 73 13.27 -6.56 -6.89
CA THR A 73 11.93 -7.02 -6.55
C THR A 73 11.44 -6.36 -5.25
N LYS A 74 10.12 -6.30 -5.06
CA LYS A 74 9.53 -5.77 -3.83
C LYS A 74 10.06 -6.48 -2.57
N GLU A 75 10.26 -7.79 -2.62
CA GLU A 75 10.85 -8.57 -1.52
C GLU A 75 12.28 -8.11 -1.21
N GLU A 76 13.13 -7.98 -2.23
CA GLU A 76 14.50 -7.50 -2.05
C GLU A 76 14.53 -6.08 -1.48
N ARG A 77 13.63 -5.19 -1.93
CA ARG A 77 13.52 -3.81 -1.40
C ARG A 77 13.14 -3.80 0.07
N ILE A 78 12.20 -4.65 0.50
CA ILE A 78 11.83 -4.80 1.92
C ILE A 78 13.00 -5.38 2.71
N ASN A 79 13.58 -6.50 2.26
CA ASN A 79 14.63 -7.22 2.99
C ASN A 79 15.91 -6.37 3.17
N SER A 80 16.24 -5.56 2.18
CA SER A 80 17.35 -4.60 2.22
C SER A 80 17.04 -3.31 2.99
N ARG A 81 15.78 -3.08 3.42
CA ARG A 81 15.28 -1.83 4.02
C ARG A 81 15.37 -0.62 3.08
N TYR A 82 15.43 -0.87 1.78
CA TYR A 82 15.36 0.17 0.76
C TYR A 82 13.96 0.78 0.67
N SER A 83 12.91 -0.04 0.82
CA SER A 83 11.52 0.41 0.75
C SER A 83 10.76 0.13 2.04
N THR A 84 9.84 1.03 2.40
CA THR A 84 9.03 0.94 3.62
C THR A 84 7.69 1.66 3.47
N ALA A 85 6.67 1.22 4.23
CA ALA A 85 5.39 1.91 4.34
C ALA A 85 5.57 3.23 5.12
N CYS A 86 6.01 4.28 4.44
CA CYS A 86 6.37 5.56 5.06
C CYS A 86 5.19 6.51 5.25
N HIS A 87 4.11 6.34 4.48
CA HIS A 87 2.97 7.27 4.46
C HIS A 87 1.63 6.55 4.28
N ALA A 88 0.59 7.09 4.91
CA ALA A 88 -0.78 6.65 4.75
C ALA A 88 -1.64 7.64 3.96
N MET A 89 -2.51 7.11 3.09
CA MET A 89 -3.45 7.89 2.28
C MET A 89 -4.82 7.21 2.17
N ASN A 90 -5.80 7.88 1.56
CA ASN A 90 -7.15 7.33 1.35
C ASN A 90 -7.37 6.96 -0.13
N LEU A 91 -7.68 5.71 -0.40
CA LEU A 91 -7.97 5.18 -1.73
C LEU A 91 -9.46 5.35 -2.04
N THR A 92 -9.77 6.19 -3.02
CA THR A 92 -11.15 6.69 -3.25
C THR A 92 -11.77 6.25 -4.57
N GLY A 93 -10.96 5.76 -5.51
CA GLY A 93 -11.45 5.38 -6.83
C GLY A 93 -10.46 4.52 -7.60
N PHE A 94 -10.91 3.97 -8.72
CA PHE A 94 -10.05 3.31 -9.69
C PHE A 94 -10.67 3.41 -11.09
N ASP A 95 -9.82 3.38 -12.11
CA ASP A 95 -10.22 3.26 -13.51
C ASP A 95 -9.70 1.95 -14.11
N LYS A 96 -10.44 1.42 -15.09
CA LYS A 96 -10.12 0.14 -15.72
C LYS A 96 -10.26 0.19 -17.24
N LYS A 97 -9.38 -0.53 -17.92
CA LYS A 97 -9.53 -0.87 -19.35
C LYS A 97 -9.95 -2.32 -19.48
N GLY A 98 -11.25 -2.54 -19.71
CA GLY A 98 -11.84 -3.88 -19.74
C GLY A 98 -11.87 -4.53 -18.35
N LYS A 99 -11.04 -5.55 -18.13
CA LYS A 99 -10.90 -6.23 -16.83
C LYS A 99 -9.67 -5.77 -16.03
N GLU A 100 -8.75 -5.04 -16.65
CA GLU A 100 -7.51 -4.61 -16.02
C GLU A 100 -7.69 -3.23 -15.39
N VAL A 101 -7.33 -3.10 -14.12
CA VAL A 101 -7.19 -1.79 -13.48
C VAL A 101 -6.00 -1.08 -14.11
N LYS A 102 -6.14 0.21 -14.37
CA LYS A 102 -5.07 1.04 -14.92
C LYS A 102 -4.60 2.09 -13.94
N PHE A 103 -5.55 2.73 -13.26
CA PHE A 103 -5.26 3.81 -12.34
C PHE A 103 -6.07 3.68 -11.07
N TRP A 104 -5.54 4.24 -10.00
CA TRP A 104 -6.21 4.40 -8.72
C TRP A 104 -6.24 5.87 -8.34
N LYS A 105 -7.38 6.33 -7.84
CA LYS A 105 -7.57 7.69 -7.33
C LYS A 105 -7.32 7.71 -5.83
N ILE A 106 -6.49 8.66 -5.40
CA ILE A 106 -6.03 8.79 -4.03
C ILE A 106 -6.39 10.19 -3.53
N GLU A 107 -6.93 10.26 -2.32
CA GLU A 107 -7.04 11.48 -1.54
C GLU A 107 -5.87 11.54 -0.56
N ASN A 108 -5.09 12.62 -0.64
CA ASN A 108 -3.94 12.85 0.23
C ASN A 108 -4.27 13.90 1.30
N SER A 109 -3.33 14.13 2.23
CA SER A 109 -3.51 14.99 3.40
C SER A 109 -2.52 16.18 3.44
N TRP A 110 -1.91 16.52 2.30
CA TRP A 110 -0.90 17.57 2.22
C TRP A 110 -1.43 18.96 1.83
N GLY A 111 -2.75 19.10 1.69
CA GLY A 111 -3.40 20.35 1.27
C GLY A 111 -3.87 20.29 -0.18
N GLU A 112 -4.55 21.35 -0.63
CA GLU A 112 -5.14 21.42 -1.97
C GLU A 112 -4.14 21.80 -3.07
N ASP A 113 -3.00 22.38 -2.69
CA ASP A 113 -1.93 22.81 -3.61
C ASP A 113 -1.14 21.63 -4.21
N ASP A 114 -1.17 20.46 -3.55
CA ASP A 114 -0.49 19.25 -4.01
C ASP A 114 -1.39 18.40 -4.91
N GLY A 115 -0.83 17.93 -6.02
CA GLY A 115 -1.57 17.20 -7.04
C GLY A 115 -2.72 18.01 -7.63
N LYS A 116 -3.87 17.36 -7.81
CA LYS A 116 -5.08 18.03 -8.30
C LYS A 116 -6.08 18.21 -7.16
N ASP A 117 -6.08 19.39 -6.55
CA ASP A 117 -6.97 19.75 -5.44
C ASP A 117 -6.80 18.77 -4.26
N GLY A 118 -5.55 18.36 -3.96
CA GLY A 118 -5.20 17.38 -2.93
C GLY A 118 -5.36 15.90 -3.34
N TYR A 119 -5.76 15.64 -4.59
CA TYR A 119 -5.91 14.28 -5.13
C TYR A 119 -4.74 13.88 -6.02
N PHE A 120 -4.37 12.61 -5.89
CA PHE A 120 -3.30 11.95 -6.63
C PHE A 120 -3.88 10.82 -7.50
N SER A 121 -3.14 10.42 -8.52
CA SER A 121 -3.41 9.27 -9.37
C SER A 121 -2.19 8.37 -9.41
N MET A 122 -2.36 7.09 -9.08
CA MET A 122 -1.29 6.08 -9.22
C MET A 122 -1.62 5.05 -10.28
N THR A 123 -0.61 4.53 -10.98
CA THR A 123 -0.79 3.38 -11.87
C THR A 123 -1.04 2.10 -11.06
N ASP A 124 -1.68 1.09 -11.67
CA ASP A 124 -1.83 -0.23 -11.03
C ASP A 124 -0.47 -0.91 -10.78
N GLU A 125 0.54 -0.60 -11.60
CA GLU A 125 1.93 -1.06 -11.38
C GLU A 125 2.52 -0.45 -10.10
N TRP A 126 2.41 0.88 -9.95
CA TRP A 126 2.87 1.58 -8.75
C TRP A 126 2.15 1.07 -7.49
N PHE A 127 0.83 0.88 -7.55
CA PHE A 127 0.05 0.27 -6.47
C PHE A 127 0.63 -1.09 -6.06
N ARG A 128 0.93 -1.95 -7.04
CA ARG A 128 1.46 -3.30 -6.80
C ARG A 128 2.85 -3.27 -6.19
N GLU A 129 3.70 -2.38 -6.65
CA GLU A 129 5.11 -2.29 -6.24
C GLU A 129 5.28 -1.61 -4.87
N ASN A 130 4.49 -0.58 -4.57
CA ASN A 130 4.78 0.32 -3.45
C ASN A 130 3.69 0.36 -2.36
N THR A 131 2.54 -0.32 -2.52
CA THR A 131 1.52 -0.45 -1.44
C THR A 131 1.74 -1.70 -0.59
N PHE A 132 1.70 -1.58 0.74
CA PHE A 132 1.95 -2.70 1.65
C PHE A 132 0.72 -3.12 2.45
N GLU A 133 -0.15 -2.16 2.80
CA GLU A 133 -1.28 -2.40 3.69
C GLU A 133 -2.55 -1.73 3.19
N LEU A 134 -3.68 -2.40 3.39
CA LEU A 134 -5.03 -1.84 3.24
C LEU A 134 -5.83 -2.16 4.50
N ILE A 135 -6.66 -1.23 4.96
CA ILE A 135 -7.69 -1.50 5.96
C ILE A 135 -9.02 -1.63 5.23
N ILE A 136 -9.62 -2.83 5.28
CA ILE A 136 -10.87 -3.12 4.58
C ILE A 136 -11.89 -3.78 5.51
N ASP A 137 -13.17 -3.48 5.30
CA ASP A 137 -14.27 -4.16 5.98
C ASP A 137 -14.26 -5.67 5.68
N LYS A 138 -14.36 -6.47 6.75
CA LYS A 138 -14.35 -7.94 6.71
C LYS A 138 -15.43 -8.52 5.79
N LYS A 139 -16.55 -7.81 5.57
CA LYS A 139 -17.63 -8.26 4.65
C LYS A 139 -17.18 -8.39 3.20
N PHE A 140 -16.07 -7.76 2.83
CA PHE A 140 -15.53 -7.87 1.48
C PHE A 140 -14.61 -9.07 1.29
N LEU A 141 -14.06 -9.61 2.38
CA LEU A 141 -13.11 -10.72 2.38
C LEU A 141 -13.76 -12.04 1.95
N THR A 142 -12.98 -12.91 1.33
CA THR A 142 -13.44 -14.27 1.04
C THR A 142 -13.42 -15.12 2.31
N LYS A 143 -14.21 -16.19 2.34
CA LYS A 143 -14.20 -17.16 3.45
C LYS A 143 -12.78 -17.68 3.74
N LYS A 144 -12.00 -17.99 2.70
CA LYS A 144 -10.60 -18.44 2.83
C LYS A 144 -9.71 -17.42 3.54
N VAL A 145 -9.89 -16.13 3.27
CA VAL A 145 -9.13 -15.06 3.95
C VAL A 145 -9.64 -14.89 5.38
N MET A 146 -10.95 -14.96 5.62
CA MET A 146 -11.52 -14.91 6.96
C MET A 146 -11.00 -16.03 7.88
N GLU A 147 -10.87 -17.25 7.36
CA GLU A 147 -10.29 -18.39 8.09
C GLU A 147 -8.82 -18.19 8.50
N ALA A 148 -8.11 -17.21 7.92
CA ALA A 148 -6.74 -16.90 8.31
C ALA A 148 -6.66 -16.20 9.68
N PHE A 149 -7.74 -15.58 10.16
CA PHE A 149 -7.79 -14.98 11.50
C PHE A 149 -7.70 -16.02 12.63
N ASP A 150 -8.12 -17.27 12.36
CA ASP A 150 -8.15 -18.36 13.34
C ASP A 150 -6.84 -19.16 13.38
N LYS A 151 -5.89 -18.86 12.50
CA LYS A 151 -4.58 -19.52 12.46
C LYS A 151 -3.65 -19.00 13.55
N GLU A 152 -2.63 -19.80 13.88
CA GLU A 152 -1.56 -19.34 14.76
C GLU A 152 -0.89 -18.08 14.19
N LYS A 153 -0.81 -17.06 15.05
CA LYS A 153 -0.28 -15.75 14.69
C LYS A 153 1.23 -15.79 14.58
N ILE A 154 1.75 -15.37 13.43
CA ILE A 154 3.19 -15.16 13.24
C ILE A 154 3.56 -13.78 13.79
N TYR A 155 4.50 -13.74 14.72
CA TYR A 155 5.07 -12.51 15.26
C TYR A 155 6.42 -12.25 14.61
N TYR A 156 6.59 -11.04 14.09
CA TYR A 156 7.88 -10.61 13.57
C TYR A 156 8.83 -10.30 14.72
N ASP A 157 10.09 -10.67 14.54
CA ASP A 157 11.18 -10.27 15.42
C ASP A 157 11.42 -8.76 15.29
N GLU A 158 11.94 -8.12 16.34
CA GLU A 158 12.18 -6.67 16.36
C GLU A 158 13.20 -6.20 15.31
N PHE A 159 14.06 -7.09 14.83
CA PHE A 159 15.04 -6.83 13.77
C PHE A 159 14.50 -7.14 12.37
N ASP A 160 13.32 -7.76 12.25
CA ASP A 160 12.69 -8.07 10.97
C ASP A 160 12.34 -6.76 10.22
N PRO A 161 12.64 -6.64 8.91
CA PRO A 161 12.27 -5.46 8.13
C PRO A 161 10.77 -5.12 8.20
N MET A 162 9.90 -6.13 8.23
CA MET A 162 8.46 -5.96 8.38
C MET A 162 8.09 -5.34 9.72
N TYR A 163 8.82 -5.67 10.79
CA TYR A 163 8.59 -5.08 12.10
C TYR A 163 8.75 -3.55 12.07
N LYS A 164 9.84 -3.07 11.45
CA LYS A 164 10.08 -1.63 11.34
C LYS A 164 9.06 -0.95 10.41
N MET A 165 8.67 -1.64 9.33
CA MET A 165 7.75 -1.13 8.33
C MET A 165 6.37 -0.82 8.92
N LEU A 166 5.72 -1.80 9.55
CA LEU A 166 4.34 -1.63 10.03
C LEU A 166 4.25 -0.67 11.24
N ARG A 167 5.38 -0.36 11.90
CA ARG A 167 5.44 0.53 13.07
C ARG A 167 5.50 2.02 12.72
N ASN A 168 6.05 2.37 11.55
CA ASN A 168 6.45 3.74 11.25
C ASN A 168 5.62 4.40 10.14
N VAL A 169 4.45 3.85 9.83
CA VAL A 169 3.51 4.51 8.91
C VAL A 169 3.11 5.85 9.51
N ARG A 170 3.35 6.94 8.77
CA ARG A 170 3.02 8.31 9.17
C ARG A 170 1.72 8.79 8.54
#